data_AF-A0A7R7T3U6-F1
#
_entry.id   AF-A0A7R7T3U6-F1
#
_cell.length_a   1.000
_cell.length_b   1.000
_cell.length_c   1.000
_cell.angle_alpha   90.00
_cell.angle_beta   90.00
_cell.angle_gamma   90.00
#
_symmetry.space_group_name_H-M   'P 1'
#
loop_
_entity.id
_entity.type
_entity.pdbx_description
1 polymer ?
#
loop_
_entity_poly.entity_id
_entity_poly.type
_entity_poly.pdbx_seq_one_letter_code
_entity_poly.pdbx_strand_id
1 'polypeptide(L)'
;MAEIVRRTFAEGEGVVAEEADWKSRQLDLDVRGWSSCCTFVTGKPADDLQGEIRKKLPKSFLQAVEPQQPVGGWVRGARWELEAAIRSLEI
;
A
#
# COMPACT_ATOMS: atom_id res chain seq x y z
N MET A 1 -14.23 2.19 8.80
CA MET A 1 -13.20 3.23 9.02
C MET A 1 -11.90 2.63 8.54
N ALA A 2 -11.34 3.17 7.46
CA ALA A 2 -10.02 2.81 7.00
C ALA A 2 -8.95 3.06 8.09
N GLU A 3 -8.21 2.01 8.47
CA GLU A 3 -7.16 2.10 9.48
C GLU A 3 -5.81 2.37 8.79
N ILE A 4 -5.09 3.39 9.26
CA ILE A 4 -3.71 3.64 8.82
C ILE A 4 -2.77 2.80 9.67
N VAL A 5 -2.22 1.76 9.05
CA VAL A 5 -1.27 0.84 9.67
C VAL A 5 0.13 1.06 9.10
N ARG A 6 1.16 0.80 9.90
CA ARG A 6 2.54 0.77 9.41
C ARG A 6 2.81 -0.64 8.88
N ARG A 7 3.15 -0.77 7.60
CA ARG A 7 3.53 -2.06 7.00
C ARG A 7 4.91 -1.97 6.38
N THR A 8 5.61 -3.09 6.41
CA THR A 8 6.82 -3.26 5.62
C THR A 8 6.48 -4.13 4.42
N PHE A 9 6.97 -3.73 3.26
CA PHE A 9 6.90 -4.53 2.05
C PHE A 9 8.31 -4.85 1.61
N ALA A 10 8.50 -6.06 1.12
CA ALA A 10 9.75 -6.54 0.56
C ALA A 10 9.57 -6.76 -0.94
N GLU A 11 10.45 -6.17 -1.75
CA GLU A 11 10.49 -6.36 -3.20
C GLU A 11 11.68 -7.26 -3.57
N GLY A 12 11.38 -8.40 -4.18
CA GLY A 12 12.34 -9.34 -4.75
C GLY A 12 11.75 -9.96 -6.02
N GLU A 13 12.56 -10.06 -7.09
CA GLU A 13 12.17 -10.63 -8.39
C GLU A 13 10.79 -10.18 -8.94
N GLY A 14 10.44 -8.90 -8.75
CA GLY A 14 9.18 -8.33 -9.28
C GLY A 14 7.93 -8.65 -8.45
N VAL A 15 8.07 -9.23 -7.26
CA VAL A 15 6.98 -9.50 -6.33
C VAL A 15 7.11 -8.59 -5.11
N VAL A 16 6.03 -7.86 -4.79
CA VAL A 16 5.92 -7.08 -3.55
C VAL A 16 5.14 -7.91 -2.53
N ALA A 17 5.82 -8.41 -1.51
CA ALA A 17 5.22 -9.20 -0.44
C ALA A 17 5.10 -8.37 0.85
N GLU A 18 4.03 -8.61 1.59
CA GLU A 18 3.72 -7.93 2.84
C GLU A 18 4.38 -8.66 4.02
N GLU A 19 5.27 -8.00 4.76
CA GLU A 19 6.13 -8.67 5.76
C GLU A 19 5.37 -9.22 6.98
N ALA A 20 4.07 -8.96 7.15
CA ALA A 20 3.32 -9.53 8.27
C ALA A 20 3.28 -11.08 8.23
N ASP A 21 3.47 -11.68 7.05
CA ASP A 21 3.49 -13.14 6.84
C ASP A 21 4.89 -13.73 6.56
N TRP A 22 5.94 -12.91 6.42
CA TRP A 22 7.24 -13.41 5.96
C TRP A 22 8.40 -12.92 6.83
N LYS A 23 9.14 -13.87 7.40
CA LYS A 23 10.31 -13.64 8.25
C LYS A 23 11.35 -12.78 7.52
N SER A 24 11.34 -11.48 7.79
CA SER A 24 12.31 -10.49 7.26
C SER A 24 13.79 -10.85 7.50
N ARG A 25 14.07 -11.75 8.45
CA ARG A 25 15.42 -12.31 8.72
C ARG A 25 15.84 -13.46 7.80
N GLN A 26 14.97 -13.92 6.90
CA GLN A 26 15.24 -15.00 5.93
C GLN A 26 15.36 -14.51 4.49
N LEU A 27 15.35 -13.18 4.27
CA LEU A 27 15.48 -12.61 2.94
C LEU A 27 16.96 -12.56 2.53
N ASP A 28 17.23 -12.95 1.28
CA ASP A 28 18.53 -12.75 0.64
C ASP A 28 18.88 -11.25 0.60
N LEU A 29 20.18 -10.94 0.58
CA LEU A 29 20.71 -9.57 0.63
C LEU A 29 20.22 -8.66 -0.53
N ASP A 30 19.63 -9.25 -1.57
CA ASP A 30 19.10 -8.55 -2.74
C ASP A 30 17.64 -8.08 -2.58
N VAL A 31 16.99 -8.38 -1.46
CA VAL A 31 15.60 -7.98 -1.21
C VAL A 31 15.54 -6.57 -0.62
N ARG A 32 14.82 -5.66 -1.28
CA ARG A 32 14.63 -4.28 -0.79
C ARG A 32 13.34 -4.21 0.04
N GLY A 33 13.50 -4.10 1.35
CA GLY A 33 12.40 -3.84 2.29
C GLY A 33 12.19 -2.34 2.52
N TRP A 34 10.94 -1.87 2.49
CA TRP A 34 10.59 -0.51 2.96
C TRP A 34 9.41 -0.55 3.92
N SER A 35 9.50 0.22 5.00
CA SER A 35 8.37 0.45 5.91
C SER A 35 7.65 1.75 5.54
N SER A 36 6.33 1.70 5.33
CA SER A 36 5.49 2.86 5.02
C SER A 36 4.20 2.86 5.82
N CYS A 37 3.60 4.05 6.01
CA CYS A 37 2.20 4.13 6.40
C CYS A 37 1.34 3.68 5.23
N CYS A 38 0.32 2.88 5.51
CA CYS A 38 -0.57 2.30 4.51
C CYS A 38 -2.01 2.22 5.02
N THR A 39 -2.96 2.27 4.11
CA THR A 39 -4.36 1.96 4.38
C THR A 39 -4.84 0.91 3.39
N PHE A 40 -5.66 -0.03 3.87
CA PHE A 40 -6.23 -1.07 3.00
C PHE A 40 -7.56 -0.64 2.42
N VAL A 41 -7.80 -0.97 1.16
CA VAL A 41 -9.11 -0.84 0.53
C VAL A 41 -9.57 -2.20 0.04
N THR A 42 -10.58 -2.76 0.71
CA THR A 42 -11.17 -4.05 0.35
C THR A 42 -11.90 -3.96 -0.98
N GLY A 43 -11.74 -4.98 -1.84
CA GLY A 43 -12.56 -5.13 -3.05
C GLY A 43 -12.25 -4.15 -4.18
N LYS A 44 -11.18 -3.35 -4.08
CA LYS A 44 -10.66 -2.56 -5.20
C LYS A 44 -9.22 -3.00 -5.53
N PRO A 45 -8.92 -3.39 -6.77
CA PRO A 45 -7.56 -3.74 -7.16
C PRO A 45 -6.65 -2.49 -7.13
N ALA A 46 -5.34 -2.72 -7.05
CA ALA A 46 -4.37 -1.63 -6.94
C ALA A 46 -4.42 -0.65 -8.13
N ASP A 47 -4.62 -1.16 -9.35
CA ASP A 47 -4.70 -0.32 -10.56
C ASP A 47 -5.89 0.65 -10.52
N ASP A 48 -7.06 0.18 -10.09
CA ASP A 48 -8.26 1.01 -9.96
C ASP A 48 -8.06 2.09 -8.89
N LEU A 49 -7.47 1.70 -7.74
CA LEU A 49 -7.12 2.64 -6.68
C LEU A 49 -6.12 3.69 -7.16
N GLN A 50 -5.10 3.30 -7.91
CA GLN A 50 -4.13 4.23 -8.48
C GLN A 50 -4.81 5.21 -9.44
N GLY A 51 -5.77 4.73 -10.24
CA GLY A 51 -6.59 5.56 -11.11
C GLY A 51 -7.45 6.57 -10.33
N GLU A 52 -8.10 6.14 -9.25
CA GLU A 52 -8.90 7.01 -8.39
C GLU A 52 -8.05 8.06 -7.66
N ILE A 53 -6.90 7.66 -7.12
CA ILE A 53 -5.92 8.56 -6.50
C ILE A 53 -5.50 9.64 -7.49
N ARG A 54 -5.13 9.26 -8.73
CA ARG A 54 -4.73 10.24 -9.76
C ARG A 54 -5.86 11.21 -10.12
N LYS A 55 -7.11 10.75 -10.15
CA LYS A 55 -8.28 11.58 -10.50
C LYS A 55 -8.68 12.52 -9.35
N LYS A 56 -8.76 12.02 -8.13
CA LYS A 56 -9.24 12.79 -6.96
C LYS A 56 -8.12 13.56 -6.24
N LEU A 57 -6.89 13.07 -6.30
CA LEU A 57 -5.71 13.62 -5.62
C LEU A 57 -4.51 13.74 -6.58
N PRO A 58 -4.62 14.55 -7.65
CA PRO A 58 -3.63 14.63 -8.73
C PRO A 58 -2.23 15.09 -8.31
N LYS A 59 -2.09 15.69 -7.11
CA LYS A 59 -0.81 16.15 -6.54
C LYS A 59 -0.29 15.27 -5.40
N SER A 60 -0.94 14.14 -5.13
CA SER A 60 -0.49 13.23 -4.08
C SER A 60 0.68 12.37 -4.54
N PHE A 61 1.52 11.99 -3.58
CA PHE A 61 2.59 11.00 -3.76
C PHE A 61 2.14 9.58 -3.38
N LEU A 62 0.83 9.39 -3.22
CA LEU A 62 0.22 8.13 -2.85
C LEU A 62 0.40 7.08 -3.97
N GLN A 63 0.70 5.87 -3.56
CA GLN A 63 0.89 4.74 -4.46
C GLN A 63 0.00 3.58 -4.01
N ALA A 64 -0.71 2.98 -4.95
CA ALA A 64 -1.41 1.74 -4.75
C ALA A 64 -0.45 0.56 -4.96
N VAL A 65 -0.54 -0.43 -4.09
CA VAL A 65 0.28 -1.64 -4.09
C VAL A 65 -0.66 -2.83 -3.99
N GLU A 66 -0.43 -3.83 -4.83
CA GLU A 66 -1.25 -5.03 -4.85
C GLU A 66 -0.87 -5.95 -3.67
N PRO A 67 -1.84 -6.31 -2.79
CA PRO A 67 -1.63 -7.32 -1.77
C PRO A 67 -1.56 -8.71 -2.41
N GLN A 68 -0.80 -9.63 -1.81
CA GLN A 68 -0.90 -11.05 -2.18
C GLN A 68 -2.24 -11.65 -1.73
N GLN A 69 -2.68 -11.35 -0.50
CA GLN A 69 -4.00 -11.61 0.07
C GLN A 69 -4.25 -10.59 1.20
N PRO A 70 -5.49 -10.18 1.52
CA PRO A 70 -6.76 -10.47 0.85
C PRO A 70 -7.01 -9.63 -0.41
N VAL A 71 -8.07 -9.93 -1.17
CA VAL A 71 -8.46 -9.20 -2.39
C VAL A 71 -8.77 -7.73 -2.09
N GLY A 72 -7.95 -6.84 -2.63
CA GLY A 72 -8.04 -5.40 -2.41
C GLY A 72 -6.76 -4.71 -2.87
N GLY A 73 -6.49 -3.54 -2.31
CA GLY A 73 -5.30 -2.77 -2.62
C GLY A 73 -4.80 -1.97 -1.42
N TRP A 74 -3.49 -1.95 -1.22
CA TRP A 74 -2.84 -1.08 -0.25
C TRP A 74 -2.59 0.28 -0.87
N VAL A 75 -2.97 1.35 -0.19
CA VAL A 75 -2.51 2.69 -0.54
C VAL A 75 -1.42 3.08 0.45
N ARG A 76 -0.22 3.39 -0.04
CA ARG A 76 0.93 3.82 0.77
C ARG A 76 1.28 5.28 0.52
N GLY A 77 1.78 5.94 1.57
CA GLY A 77 2.37 7.29 1.48
C GLY A 77 2.54 7.93 2.86
N ALA A 78 2.65 9.25 2.90
CA ALA A 78 2.73 9.97 4.17
C ALA A 78 1.40 9.88 4.93
N ARG A 79 1.45 9.83 6.27
CA ARG A 79 0.24 9.69 7.10
C ARG A 79 -0.81 10.76 6.80
N TRP A 80 -0.41 12.02 6.66
CA TRP A 80 -1.33 13.13 6.37
C TRP A 80 -1.97 13.01 4.98
N GLU A 81 -1.26 12.49 3.98
CA GLU A 81 -1.82 12.22 2.64
C GLU A 81 -2.84 11.08 2.69
N LEU A 82 -2.56 10.04 3.48
CA LEU A 82 -3.48 8.92 3.67
C LEU A 82 -4.76 9.36 4.39
N GLU A 83 -4.65 10.20 5.41
CA GLU A 83 -5.83 10.78 6.09
C GLU A 83 -6.69 11.61 5.14
N ALA A 84 -6.06 12.40 4.24
CA ALA A 84 -6.77 13.13 3.20
C ALA A 84 -7.43 12.16 2.19
N ALA A 85 -6.72 11.10 1.80
CA ALA A 85 -7.22 10.10 0.87
C ALA A 85 -8.41 9.31 1.41
N ILE A 86 -8.37 8.90 2.67
CA ILE A 86 -9.48 8.24 3.36
C ILE A 86 -10.75 9.11 3.27
N ARG A 87 -10.61 10.43 3.49
CA ARG A 87 -11.74 11.37 3.39
C ARG A 87 -12.22 11.58 1.95
N SER A 88 -11.31 11.72 0.99
CA SER A 88 -11.65 12.03 -0.42
C SER A 88 -12.12 10.82 -1.23
N LEU A 89 -11.64 9.63 -0.88
CA LEU A 89 -11.99 8.36 -1.52
C LEU A 89 -13.15 7.65 -0.80
N GLU A 90 -13.60 8.18 0.34
CA GLU A 90 -14.71 7.65 1.16
C GLU A 90 -14.46 6.20 1.61
N ILE A 91 -13.25 5.94 2.12
CA ILE A 91 -12.78 4.61 2.55
C ILE A 91 -12.95 4.45 4.08
#